data_AF-M9RDB7-F1
#
_entry.id   AF-M9RDB7-F1
#
_cell.length_a   1.000
_cell.length_b   1.000
_cell.length_c   1.000
_cell.angle_alpha   90.00
_cell.angle_beta   90.00
_cell.angle_gamma   90.00
#
_symmetry.space_group_name_H-M   'P 1'
#
loop_
_entity.id
_entity.type
_entity.pdbx_description
1 polymer ?
#
loop_
_entity_poly.entity_id
_entity_poly.type
_entity_poly.pdbx_seq_one_letter_code
_entity_poly.pdbx_strand_id
1 'polypeptide(L)'
;MCLLAYFGVTQALGAHPRWAFDVALYGAVLGGALALSLSYITRFAVFFAVFDLALSGAIVWWGKRMFVVASADDALAGQMWFFGWIAVCACAVAVFALLVHKIISDVAQSPVD
;
A
#
# COMPACT_ATOMS: atom_id res chain seq x y z
N MET A 1 3.15 9.02 2.05
CA MET A 1 3.85 7.75 2.38
C MET A 1 5.33 7.92 2.64
N CYS A 2 6.10 8.59 1.77
CA CYS A 2 7.54 8.79 2.01
C CYS A 2 7.84 9.50 3.34
N LEU A 3 7.03 10.48 3.74
CA LEU A 3 7.10 11.10 5.08
C LEU A 3 6.83 10.12 6.22
N LEU A 4 5.82 9.25 6.09
CA LEU A 4 5.49 8.24 7.12
C LEU A 4 6.60 7.18 7.24
N ALA A 5 7.24 6.81 6.12
CA ALA A 5 8.41 5.94 6.13
C ALA A 5 9.63 6.62 6.75
N TYR A 6 9.82 7.93 6.53
CA TYR A 6 10.86 8.73 7.18
C TYR A 6 10.70 8.77 8.71
N PHE A 7 9.46 8.81 9.21
CA PHE A 7 9.15 8.68 10.64
C PHE A 7 9.19 7.24 11.17
N GLY A 8 9.61 6.27 10.36
CA GLY A 8 9.76 4.87 10.78
C GLY A 8 8.44 4.12 10.97
N VAL A 9 7.30 4.63 10.48
CA VAL A 9 5.99 3.99 10.65
C VAL A 9 5.94 2.63 9.95
N THR A 10 6.52 2.52 8.77
CA THR A 10 6.64 1.25 8.03
C THR A 10 7.54 0.26 8.78
N GLN A 11 8.60 0.75 9.42
CA GLN A 11 9.50 -0.07 10.24
C GLN A 11 8.82 -0.54 11.54
N ALA A 12 8.03 0.31 12.19
CA ALA A 12 7.25 -0.02 13.38
C ALA A 12 6.19 -1.09 13.08
N LEU A 13 5.59 -1.06 11.89
CA LEU A 13 4.66 -2.08 11.42
C LEU A 13 5.35 -3.37 10.96
N GLY A 14 6.69 -3.40 10.92
CA GLY A 14 7.47 -4.59 10.66
C GLY A 14 8.05 -4.68 9.24
N ALA A 15 8.28 -3.56 8.57
CA ALA A 15 9.16 -3.50 7.40
C ALA A 15 10.64 -3.54 7.82
N HIS A 16 11.49 -4.06 6.95
CA HIS A 16 12.93 -4.13 7.21
C HIS A 16 13.55 -2.71 7.20
N PRO A 17 14.33 -2.29 8.21
CA PRO A 17 14.85 -0.91 8.35
C PRO A 17 15.61 -0.41 7.13
N ARG A 18 16.44 -1.28 6.52
CA ARG A 18 17.26 -0.93 5.34
C ARG A 18 16.45 -0.62 4.08
N TRP A 19 15.20 -1.06 4.00
CA TRP A 19 14.38 -0.97 2.78
C TRP A 19 13.10 -0.15 2.99
N ALA A 20 12.86 0.33 4.21
CA ALA A 20 11.64 1.04 4.58
C ALA A 20 11.38 2.27 3.69
N PHE A 21 12.44 2.95 3.26
CA PHE A 21 12.35 4.09 2.34
C PHE A 21 12.08 3.66 0.90
N ASP A 22 12.83 2.69 0.37
CA ASP A 22 12.69 2.21 -1.01
C ASP A 22 11.29 1.67 -1.27
N VAL A 23 10.79 0.85 -0.34
CA VAL A 23 9.45 0.27 -0.44
C VAL A 23 8.36 1.35 -0.43
N ALA A 24 8.53 2.38 0.39
CA ALA A 24 7.60 3.50 0.42
C ALA A 24 7.65 4.36 -0.86
N LEU A 25 8.84 4.52 -1.44
CA LEU A 25 9.03 5.25 -2.70
C LEU A 25 8.40 4.49 -3.87
N TYR A 26 8.71 3.21 -4.03
CA TYR A 26 8.13 2.36 -5.07
C TYR A 26 6.62 2.22 -4.89
N GLY A 27 6.16 2.02 -3.66
CA GLY A 27 4.75 1.98 -3.34
C GLY A 27 4.04 3.30 -3.68
N ALA A 28 4.65 4.45 -3.44
CA ALA A 28 4.05 5.74 -3.79
C ALA A 28 3.82 5.92 -5.29
N VAL A 29 4.83 5.58 -6.11
CA VAL A 29 4.73 5.67 -7.57
C VAL A 29 3.68 4.70 -8.10
N LEU A 30 3.73 3.43 -7.67
CA LEU A 30 2.79 2.41 -8.11
C LEU A 30 1.36 2.68 -7.63
N GLY A 31 1.19 3.16 -6.40
CA GLY A 31 -0.10 3.50 -5.83
C GLY A 31 -0.81 4.64 -6.54
N GLY A 32 -0.06 5.63 -7.04
CA GLY A 32 -0.62 6.70 -7.88
C GLY A 32 -1.16 6.16 -9.20
N ALA A 33 -0.38 5.32 -9.89
CA ALA A 33 -0.82 4.67 -11.12
C ALA A 33 -2.02 3.74 -10.89
N LEU A 34 -2.03 3.01 -9.79
CA LEU A 34 -3.13 2.13 -9.37
C LEU A 34 -4.41 2.94 -9.10
N ALA A 35 -4.34 4.05 -8.35
CA ALA A 35 -5.50 4.92 -8.14
C ALA A 35 -6.08 5.45 -9.45
N LEU A 36 -5.22 5.96 -10.33
CA LEU A 36 -5.64 6.51 -11.62
C LEU A 36 -6.35 5.44 -12.46
N SER A 37 -5.71 4.29 -12.64
CA SER A 37 -6.29 3.19 -13.41
C SER A 37 -7.62 2.70 -12.83
N LEU A 38 -7.71 2.45 -11.52
CA LEU A 38 -8.97 2.01 -10.91
C LEU A 38 -10.08 3.08 -11.02
N SER A 39 -9.76 4.36 -10.85
CA SER A 39 -10.74 5.45 -10.98
C SER A 39 -11.37 5.52 -12.38
N TYR A 40 -10.61 5.17 -13.42
CA TYR A 40 -11.09 5.15 -14.80
C TYR A 40 -11.89 3.90 -15.14
N ILE A 41 -11.56 2.75 -14.53
CA ILE A 41 -12.13 1.46 -14.91
C ILE A 41 -13.43 1.16 -14.14
N THR A 42 -13.50 1.51 -12.86
CA THR A 42 -14.59 1.04 -11.99
C THR A 42 -15.03 2.07 -10.96
N ARG A 43 -16.35 2.17 -10.77
CA ARG A 43 -16.95 2.96 -9.68
C ARG A 43 -16.69 2.38 -8.28
N PHE A 44 -16.26 1.12 -8.21
CA PHE A 44 -15.91 0.43 -6.96
C PHE A 44 -14.41 0.47 -6.65
N ALA A 45 -13.69 1.44 -7.24
CA ALA A 45 -12.24 1.59 -7.10
C ALA A 45 -11.75 1.51 -5.64
N VAL A 46 -12.44 2.19 -4.72
CA VAL A 46 -12.09 2.20 -3.29
C VAL A 46 -12.22 0.79 -2.69
N PHE A 47 -13.28 0.05 -3.01
CA PHE A 47 -13.48 -1.31 -2.48
C PHE A 47 -12.36 -2.24 -2.91
N PHE A 48 -12.00 -2.23 -4.20
CA PHE A 48 -10.91 -3.06 -4.71
C PHE A 48 -9.55 -2.67 -4.11
N ALA A 49 -9.28 -1.37 -3.97
CA ALA A 49 -8.04 -0.90 -3.35
C ALA A 49 -7.94 -1.30 -1.86
N VAL A 50 -9.05 -1.29 -1.12
CA VAL A 50 -9.09 -1.77 0.28
C VAL A 50 -8.94 -3.30 0.36
N PHE A 51 -9.58 -4.03 -0.54
CA PHE A 51 -9.45 -5.48 -0.62
C PHE A 51 -8.00 -5.90 -0.92
N ASP A 52 -7.37 -5.26 -1.90
CA ASP A 52 -5.98 -5.51 -2.27
C ASP A 52 -5.00 -5.11 -1.15
N LEU A 53 -5.30 -4.04 -0.41
CA LEU A 53 -4.55 -3.68 0.81
C LEU A 53 -4.61 -4.78 1.87
N ALA A 54 -5.79 -5.35 2.12
CA ALA A 54 -5.98 -6.43 3.09
C ALA A 54 -5.25 -7.71 2.67
N LEU A 55 -5.34 -8.07 1.38
CA LEU A 55 -4.66 -9.23 0.82
C LEU A 55 -3.13 -9.06 0.91
N SER A 56 -2.62 -7.89 0.52
CA SER A 56 -1.20 -7.56 0.60
C SER A 56 -0.68 -7.60 2.05
N GLY A 57 -1.48 -7.11 3.00
CA GLY A 57 -1.17 -7.20 4.43
C GLY A 57 -1.03 -8.64 4.93
N ALA A 58 -1.91 -9.54 4.49
CA ALA A 58 -1.83 -10.96 4.82
C ALA A 58 -0.58 -11.63 4.24
N ILE A 59 -0.21 -11.31 2.99
CA ILE A 59 1.01 -11.81 2.34
C ILE A 59 2.26 -11.34 3.08
N VAL A 60 2.33 -10.06 3.47
CA VAL A 60 3.43 -9.50 4.26
C VAL A 60 3.59 -10.21 5.59
N TRP A 61 2.47 -10.44 6.29
CA TRP A 61 2.48 -11.12 7.58
C TRP A 61 2.98 -12.57 7.45
N TRP A 62 2.50 -13.29 6.43
CA TRP A 62 2.95 -14.65 6.14
C TRP A 62 4.43 -14.70 5.75
N GLY A 63 4.85 -13.85 4.80
CA GLY A 63 6.23 -13.80 4.32
C GLY A 63 7.23 -13.50 5.44
N LYS A 64 6.92 -12.52 6.29
CA LYS A 64 7.75 -12.22 7.48
C LYS A 64 7.86 -13.43 8.40
N ARG A 65 6.75 -14.10 8.70
CA ARG A 65 6.73 -15.25 9.60
C ARG A 65 7.54 -16.42 9.05
N MET A 66 7.37 -16.76 7.78
CA MET A 66 8.10 -17.86 7.14
C MET A 66 9.59 -17.55 7.02
N PHE A 67 9.95 -16.30 6.72
CA PHE A 67 11.35 -15.87 6.64
C PHE A 67 12.07 -16.02 7.99
N VAL A 68 11.39 -15.69 9.10
CA VAL A 68 11.94 -15.86 10.46
C VAL A 68 12.00 -17.34 10.85
N VAL A 69 10.96 -18.12 10.57
CA VAL A 69 10.92 -19.58 10.86
C VAL A 69 12.02 -20.31 10.11
N ALA A 70 12.27 -19.95 8.85
CA ALA A 70 13.33 -20.53 8.02
C ALA A 70 14.72 -19.93 8.29
N SER A 71 14.91 -19.12 9.34
CA SER A 71 16.20 -18.49 9.66
C SER A 71 16.84 -17.73 8.49
N ALA A 72 16.01 -17.09 7.65
CA ALA A 72 16.40 -16.41 6.42
C ALA A 72 16.87 -17.28 5.24
N ASP A 73 16.77 -18.61 5.32
CA ASP A 73 17.11 -19.51 4.20
C ASP A 73 16.02 -19.53 3.10
N ASP A 74 14.78 -19.18 3.45
CA ASP A 74 13.67 -19.11 2.49
C ASP A 74 13.65 -17.75 1.76
N ALA A 75 14.34 -17.72 0.62
CA ALA A 75 14.39 -16.55 -0.25
C ALA A 75 13.01 -16.12 -0.78
N LEU A 76 12.08 -17.06 -0.98
CA LEU A 76 10.73 -16.76 -1.46
C LEU A 76 9.95 -15.99 -0.39
N ALA A 77 10.04 -16.43 0.87
CA ALA A 77 9.41 -15.73 2.00
C ALA A 77 9.96 -14.30 2.16
N GLY A 78 11.26 -14.11 1.96
CA GLY A 78 11.89 -12.78 1.96
C GLY A 78 11.41 -11.88 0.83
N GLN A 79 11.26 -12.43 -0.38
CA GLN A 79 10.69 -11.69 -1.53
C GLN A 79 9.22 -11.33 -1.29
N MET A 80 8.40 -12.26 -0.80
CA MET A 80 7.00 -12.00 -0.45
C MET A 80 6.87 -10.90 0.62
N TRP A 81 7.78 -10.87 1.58
CA TRP A 81 7.83 -9.81 2.59
C TRP A 81 8.19 -8.45 1.95
N PHE A 82 9.21 -8.38 1.10
CA PHE A 82 9.63 -7.14 0.43
C PHE A 82 8.59 -6.62 -0.58
N PHE A 83 8.19 -7.44 -1.55
CA PHE A 83 7.21 -7.05 -2.56
C PHE A 83 5.82 -6.83 -1.95
N GLY A 84 5.46 -7.61 -0.93
CA GLY A 84 4.22 -7.39 -0.19
C GLY A 84 4.19 -6.01 0.47
N TRP A 85 5.30 -5.54 1.03
CA TRP A 85 5.36 -4.19 1.59
C TRP A 85 5.20 -3.10 0.51
N ILE A 86 5.73 -3.31 -0.69
CA ILE A 86 5.52 -2.40 -1.83
C ILE A 86 4.03 -2.35 -2.19
N ALA A 87 3.38 -3.51 -2.25
CA ALA A 87 1.95 -3.60 -2.52
C ALA A 87 1.10 -2.93 -1.42
N VAL A 88 1.42 -3.14 -0.14
CA VAL A 88 0.75 -2.45 0.99
C VAL A 88 0.89 -0.93 0.86
N CYS A 89 2.09 -0.43 0.59
CA CYS A 89 2.32 1.01 0.40
C CYS A 89 1.58 1.55 -0.83
N ALA A 90 1.55 0.81 -1.94
CA ALA A 90 0.83 1.17 -3.15
C ALA A 90 -0.68 1.25 -2.90
N CYS A 91 -1.25 0.22 -2.27
CA CYS A 91 -2.68 0.18 -1.95
C CYS A 91 -3.06 1.28 -0.96
N ALA A 92 -2.24 1.55 0.06
CA ALA A 92 -2.50 2.63 1.01
C ALA A 92 -2.55 4.01 0.33
N VAL A 93 -1.63 4.26 -0.61
CA VAL A 93 -1.65 5.48 -1.45
C VAL A 93 -2.87 5.51 -2.33
N ALA A 94 -3.21 4.38 -2.95
CA ALA A 94 -4.34 4.30 -3.85
C ALA A 94 -5.67 4.57 -3.14
N VAL A 95 -5.88 3.95 -1.98
CA VAL A 95 -7.05 4.20 -1.12
C VAL A 95 -7.12 5.68 -0.73
N PHE A 96 -6.02 6.27 -0.27
CA PHE A 96 -5.99 7.67 0.11
C PHE A 96 -6.33 8.60 -1.06
N ALA A 97 -5.71 8.41 -2.22
CA ALA A 97 -5.93 9.21 -3.41
C ALA A 97 -7.38 9.10 -3.92
N LEU A 98 -7.93 7.88 -3.94
CA LEU A 98 -9.32 7.64 -4.35
C LEU A 98 -10.34 8.26 -3.38
N LEU A 99 -10.07 8.21 -2.07
CA LEU A 99 -10.91 8.86 -1.07
C LEU A 99 -10.88 10.38 -1.23
N VAL A 100 -9.70 10.98 -1.41
CA VAL A 100 -9.56 12.42 -1.66
C VAL A 100 -10.30 12.82 -2.94
N HIS A 101 -10.12 12.06 -4.03
CA HIS A 101 -10.83 12.30 -5.28
C HIS A 101 -12.35 12.25 -5.10
N LYS A 102 -12.85 11.25 -4.37
CA LYS A 102 -14.28 11.10 -4.07
C LYS A 102 -14.81 12.29 -3.26
N ILE A 103 -14.11 12.68 -2.19
CA ILE A 103 -14.51 13.81 -1.33
C ILE A 103 -14.56 15.12 -2.13
N ILE A 104 -13.53 15.41 -2.94
CA ILE A 104 -13.50 16.62 -3.78
C ILE A 104 -14.65 16.62 -4.78
N SER A 105 -14.94 15.48 -5.38
CA SER A 105 -16.05 15.32 -6.32
C SER A 105 -17.41 15.55 -5.65
N ASP A 106 -17.60 15.00 -4.44
CA ASP A 106 -18.83 15.15 -3.65
C ASP A 106 -19.02 16.63 -3.21
N VAL A 107 -17.95 17.33 -2.81
CA VAL A 107 -17.98 18.76 -2.47
C VAL A 107 -18.33 19.62 -3.69
N ALA A 108 -17.72 19.36 -4.84
CA ALA A 108 -18.00 20.11 -6.08
C ALA A 108 -19.44 19.94 -6.58
N GLN A 109 -20.13 18.88 -6.17
CA GLN A 109 -21.53 18.60 -6.51
C GLN A 109 -22.53 19.11 -5.46
N SER A 110 -22.07 19.65 -4.33
CA SER A 110 -22.97 20.25 -3.34
C SER A 110 -23.60 21.53 -3.91
N PRO A 111 -24.94 21.69 -3.84
CA PRO A 111 -25.59 22.91 -4.29
C PRO A 111 -25.09 24.09 -3.45
N VAL A 112 -24.80 25.21 -4.12
CA VAL A 112 -24.51 26.48 -3.45
C VAL A 112 -25.84 26.99 -2.90
N ASP A 113 -26.04 26.82 -1.59
CA ASP A 113 -27.15 27.44 -0.84
C ASP A 113 -27.01 28.97 -0.80
#